data_AF-A0A238ZEH8-F1
#
_entry.id   AF-A0A238ZEH8-F1
#
_cell.length_a   1.000
_cell.length_b   1.000
_cell.length_c   1.000
_cell.angle_alpha   90.00
_cell.angle_beta   90.00
_cell.angle_gamma   90.00
#
_symmetry.space_group_name_H-M   'P 1'
#
loop_
_entity.id
_entity.type
_entity.pdbx_description
1 polymer ?
#
loop_
_entity_poly.entity_id
_entity_poly.type
_entity_poly.pdbx_seq_one_letter_code
_entity_poly.pdbx_strand_id
1 'polypeptide(L)'
;MDELHPPKSEALRALYWRSEILQVMFWLRGEGLGEVIDAPLLERFLGVEARVGVGYLDQLVADGYLERAPTGYVLSETGLEEGRTEFALSFSDLTRPAHGECSADCWCHNSVEEALACAAERSPGGHA
;
A
#
# COMPACT_ATOMS: atom_id res chain seq x y z
N MET A 1 2.45 -14.31 15.89
CA MET A 1 2.34 -13.87 14.49
C MET A 1 0.96 -14.29 14.08
N ASP A 2 0.02 -13.35 14.09
CA ASP A 2 -1.36 -13.65 13.71
C ASP A 2 -1.35 -14.04 12.23
N GLU A 3 -1.87 -15.22 11.92
CA GLU A 3 -1.95 -15.72 10.56
C GLU A 3 -2.99 -14.87 9.83
N LEU A 4 -2.55 -13.92 9.01
CA LEU A 4 -3.44 -13.08 8.20
C LEU A 4 -4.17 -13.97 7.21
N HIS A 5 -5.34 -14.48 7.62
CA HIS A 5 -6.22 -15.21 6.73
C HIS A 5 -6.83 -14.23 5.72
N PRO A 6 -6.88 -14.59 4.42
CA PRO A 6 -7.59 -13.77 3.44
C PRO A 6 -9.04 -13.55 3.91
N PRO A 7 -9.60 -12.34 3.74
CA PRO A 7 -10.92 -12.03 4.27
C PRO A 7 -11.99 -12.94 3.65
N LYS A 8 -13.02 -13.29 4.45
CA LYS A 8 -13.99 -14.34 4.06
C LYS A 8 -14.88 -13.97 2.86
N SER A 9 -14.99 -12.70 2.50
CA SER A 9 -15.79 -12.27 1.34
C SER A 9 -14.90 -12.04 0.12
N GLU A 10 -15.41 -12.37 -1.07
CA GLU A 10 -14.70 -12.13 -2.33
C GLU A 10 -14.42 -10.64 -2.55
N ALA A 11 -15.35 -9.77 -2.19
CA ALA A 11 -15.18 -8.31 -2.29
C ALA A 11 -14.01 -7.81 -1.44
N LEU A 12 -13.90 -8.29 -0.19
CA LEU A 12 -12.78 -7.91 0.67
C LEU A 12 -11.45 -8.50 0.17
N ARG A 13 -11.48 -9.71 -0.43
CA ARG A 13 -10.27 -10.29 -1.03
C ARG A 13 -9.81 -9.50 -2.24
N ALA A 14 -10.74 -9.03 -3.07
CA ALA A 14 -10.43 -8.17 -4.20
C ALA A 14 -9.77 -6.85 -3.75
N LEU A 15 -10.33 -6.21 -2.71
CA LEU A 15 -9.74 -4.99 -2.14
C LEU A 15 -8.36 -5.24 -1.55
N TYR A 16 -8.18 -6.33 -0.79
CA TYR A 16 -6.90 -6.74 -0.24
C TYR A 16 -5.85 -6.92 -1.34
N TRP A 17 -6.14 -7.79 -2.33
CA TRP A 17 -5.18 -8.06 -3.40
C TRP A 17 -4.92 -6.87 -4.31
N ARG A 18 -5.90 -5.97 -4.50
CA ARG A 18 -5.65 -4.69 -5.15
C ARG A 18 -4.59 -3.90 -4.40
N SER A 19 -4.77 -3.67 -3.09
CA SER A 19 -3.81 -2.89 -2.30
C SER A 19 -2.41 -3.52 -2.33
N GLU A 20 -2.30 -4.83 -2.05
CA GLU A 20 -1.01 -5.54 -2.02
C GLU A 20 -0.27 -5.49 -3.38
N ILE A 21 -0.98 -5.75 -4.48
CA ILE A 21 -0.38 -5.75 -5.83
C ILE A 21 0.10 -4.35 -6.21
N LEU A 22 -0.75 -3.33 -6.02
CA LEU A 22 -0.40 -1.96 -6.40
C LEU A 22 0.75 -1.42 -5.55
N GLN A 23 0.77 -1.72 -4.26
CA GLN A 23 1.86 -1.34 -3.36
C GLN A 23 3.20 -1.99 -3.80
N VAL A 24 3.21 -3.30 -4.06
CA VAL A 24 4.43 -4.00 -4.50
C VAL A 24 4.91 -3.49 -5.86
N MET A 25 4.01 -3.31 -6.84
CA MET A 25 4.40 -2.79 -8.15
C MET A 25 4.92 -1.35 -8.08
N PHE A 26 4.31 -0.50 -7.24
CA PHE A 26 4.78 0.86 -7.01
C PHE A 26 6.19 0.87 -6.44
N TRP A 27 6.43 0.04 -5.42
CA TRP A 27 7.74 -0.10 -4.78
C TRP A 27 8.79 -0.63 -5.78
N LEU A 28 8.51 -1.71 -6.52
CA LEU A 28 9.43 -2.26 -7.52
C LEU A 28 9.82 -1.25 -8.60
N ARG A 29 8.87 -0.40 -9.03
CA ARG A 29 9.14 0.70 -9.97
C ARG A 29 10.10 1.72 -9.36
N GLY A 30 9.89 2.11 -8.10
CA GLY A 30 10.76 3.06 -7.38
C GLY A 30 12.19 2.55 -7.19
N GLU A 31 12.37 1.25 -6.98
CA GLU A 31 13.67 0.60 -6.86
C GLU A 31 14.37 0.35 -8.21
N GLY A 32 13.71 0.65 -9.34
CA GLY A 32 14.24 0.36 -10.67
C GLY A 32 14.33 -1.13 -11.00
N LEU A 33 13.55 -1.97 -10.31
CA LEU A 33 13.55 -3.44 -10.47
C LEU A 33 12.62 -3.94 -11.59
N GLY A 34 11.93 -3.03 -12.27
CA GLY A 34 11.16 -3.31 -13.48
C GLY A 34 9.98 -2.37 -13.64
N GLU A 35 9.73 -1.93 -14.87
CA GLU A 35 8.50 -1.22 -15.22
C GLU A 35 7.41 -2.22 -15.66
N VAL A 36 7.81 -3.27 -16.38
CA VAL A 36 6.95 -4.40 -16.77
C VAL A 36 7.20 -5.57 -15.83
N ILE A 37 6.15 -5.99 -15.14
CA ILE A 37 6.22 -7.00 -14.08
C ILE A 37 5.45 -8.25 -14.51
N ASP A 38 6.11 -9.41 -14.48
CA ASP A 38 5.45 -10.70 -14.71
C ASP A 38 4.87 -11.29 -13.41
N ALA A 39 3.92 -12.22 -13.55
CA ALA A 39 3.30 -12.87 -12.40
C ALA A 39 4.32 -13.60 -11.50
N PRO A 40 5.32 -14.35 -12.03
CA PRO A 40 6.36 -14.96 -11.19
C PRO A 40 7.19 -13.98 -10.37
N LEU A 41 7.47 -12.77 -10.88
CA LEU A 41 8.16 -11.72 -10.14
C LEU A 41 7.27 -11.21 -9.00
N LEU A 42 6.00 -10.91 -9.28
CA LEU A 42 5.03 -10.52 -8.25
C LEU A 42 4.90 -11.57 -7.15
N GLU A 43 4.81 -12.85 -7.51
CA GLU A 43 4.69 -13.94 -6.53
C GLU A 43 5.84 -13.97 -5.53
N ARG A 44 7.06 -13.67 -5.98
CA ARG A 44 8.24 -13.65 -5.10
C ARG A 44 8.18 -12.54 -4.06
N PHE A 45 7.56 -11.40 -4.39
CA PHE A 45 7.51 -10.23 -3.50
C PHE A 45 6.23 -10.18 -2.64
N LEU A 46 5.10 -10.68 -3.15
CA LEU A 46 3.85 -10.78 -2.39
C LEU A 46 3.89 -11.88 -1.31
N GLY A 47 4.76 -12.89 -1.46
CA GLY A 47 4.96 -13.92 -0.44
C GLY A 47 3.85 -14.96 -0.38
N VAL A 48 3.38 -15.28 0.83
CA VAL A 48 2.46 -16.42 1.05
C VAL A 48 1.10 -16.14 0.40
N GLU A 49 0.51 -17.18 -0.21
CA GLU A 49 -0.73 -17.08 -1.01
C GLU A 49 -0.67 -16.21 -2.27
N ALA A 50 0.50 -15.73 -2.71
CA ALA A 50 0.60 -14.86 -3.88
C ALA A 50 0.00 -15.45 -5.18
N ARG A 51 -0.07 -16.79 -5.30
CA ARG A 51 -0.80 -17.48 -6.38
C ARG A 51 -2.27 -17.06 -6.48
N VAL A 52 -2.88 -16.72 -5.34
CA VAL A 52 -4.26 -16.25 -5.24
C VAL A 52 -4.32 -14.80 -5.70
N GLY A 53 -3.35 -13.99 -5.30
CA GLY A 53 -3.22 -12.60 -5.70
C GLY A 53 -3.03 -12.41 -7.19
N VAL A 54 -2.13 -13.16 -7.82
CA VAL A 54 -1.92 -13.05 -9.28
C VAL A 54 -3.16 -13.41 -10.10
N GLY A 55 -4.12 -14.14 -9.51
CA GLY A 55 -5.43 -14.37 -10.11
C GLY A 55 -6.29 -13.11 -10.29
N TYR A 56 -5.95 -12.01 -9.62
CA TYR A 56 -6.63 -10.71 -9.74
C TYR A 56 -6.02 -9.79 -10.81
N LEU A 57 -4.90 -10.15 -11.44
CA LEU A 57 -4.21 -9.25 -12.37
C LEU A 57 -5.06 -8.82 -13.56
N ASP A 58 -5.77 -9.76 -14.20
CA ASP A 58 -6.65 -9.42 -15.33
C ASP A 58 -7.86 -8.58 -14.87
N GLN A 59 -8.34 -8.76 -13.63
CA GLN A 59 -9.39 -7.90 -13.05
C GLN A 59 -8.86 -6.48 -12.82
N LEU A 60 -7.64 -6.32 -12.31
CA LEU A 60 -7.02 -5.01 -12.13
C LEU A 60 -6.74 -4.29 -13.45
N VAL A 61 -6.52 -5.04 -14.54
CA VAL A 61 -6.51 -4.47 -15.90
C VAL A 61 -7.90 -3.99 -16.29
N ALA A 62 -8.94 -4.79 -16.06
CA ALA A 62 -10.33 -4.42 -16.36
C ALA A 62 -10.80 -3.19 -15.55
N ASP A 63 -10.34 -3.06 -14.31
CA ASP A 63 -10.64 -1.95 -13.41
C ASP A 63 -9.79 -0.70 -13.70
N GLY A 64 -8.82 -0.78 -14.62
CA GLY A 64 -8.02 0.36 -15.08
C GLY A 64 -6.82 0.71 -14.18
N TYR A 65 -6.44 -0.15 -13.23
CA TYR A 65 -5.25 0.05 -12.40
C TYR A 65 -3.97 -0.47 -13.06
N LEU A 66 -4.09 -1.49 -13.92
CA LEU A 66 -2.97 -2.06 -14.66
C LEU A 66 -3.22 -1.96 -16.16
N GLU A 67 -2.14 -1.97 -16.93
CA GLU A 67 -2.18 -2.21 -18.37
C GLU A 67 -1.42 -3.49 -18.72
N ARG A 68 -1.90 -4.19 -19.74
CA ARG A 68 -1.28 -5.42 -20.22
C ARG A 68 -0.12 -5.08 -21.14
N ALA A 69 1.05 -5.63 -20.85
CA ALA A 69 2.24 -5.54 -21.68
C ALA A 69 2.54 -6.91 -22.33
N PRO A 70 3.40 -6.98 -23.36
CA PRO A 70 3.71 -8.25 -24.04
C PRO A 70 4.23 -9.35 -23.12
N THR A 71 4.93 -9.00 -22.05
CA THR A 71 5.58 -9.93 -21.13
C THR A 71 5.13 -9.79 -19.69
N GLY A 72 4.05 -9.04 -19.42
CA GLY A 72 3.61 -8.79 -18.04
C GLY A 72 2.58 -7.67 -17.93
N TYR A 73 2.66 -6.94 -16.83
CA TYR A 73 1.75 -5.86 -16.47
C TYR A 73 2.54 -4.61 -16.10
N VAL A 74 1.97 -3.45 -16.39
CA VAL A 74 2.49 -2.15 -15.95
C VAL A 74 1.42 -1.43 -15.14
N LEU A 75 1.83 -0.58 -14.21
CA LEU A 75 0.90 0.34 -13.54
C LEU A 75 0.37 1.34 -14.57
N SER A 76 -0.94 1.52 -14.63
CA SER A 76 -1.53 2.69 -15.28
C SER A 76 -1.25 3.95 -14.45
N GLU A 77 -1.61 5.12 -14.96
CA GLU A 77 -1.54 6.36 -14.17
C GLU A 77 -2.37 6.26 -12.88
N THR A 78 -3.59 5.71 -12.97
CA THR A 78 -4.45 5.45 -11.81
C THR A 78 -3.82 4.45 -10.84
N GLY A 79 -3.25 3.36 -11.34
CA GLY A 79 -2.57 2.36 -10.51
C GLY A 79 -1.35 2.93 -9.79
N LEU A 80 -0.61 3.82 -10.45
CA LEU A 80 0.55 4.48 -9.87
C LEU A 80 0.16 5.39 -8.70
N GLU A 81 -0.90 6.17 -8.87
CA GLU A 81 -1.41 7.08 -7.84
C GLU A 81 -1.99 6.33 -6.62
N GLU A 82 -2.78 5.30 -6.87
CA GLU A 82 -3.33 4.44 -5.81
C GLU A 82 -2.21 3.69 -5.08
N GLY A 83 -1.28 3.07 -5.82
CA GLY A 83 -0.14 2.34 -5.25
C GLY A 83 0.76 3.23 -4.38
N ARG A 84 0.99 4.48 -4.80
CA ARG A 84 1.69 5.50 -4.00
C ARG A 84 0.97 5.79 -2.69
N THR A 85 -0.36 5.94 -2.75
CA THR A 85 -1.19 6.25 -1.58
C THR A 85 -1.18 5.09 -0.59
N GLU A 86 -1.46 3.87 -1.05
CA GLU A 86 -1.44 2.65 -0.23
C GLU A 86 -0.06 2.43 0.39
N PHE A 87 1.02 2.61 -0.37
CA PHE A 87 2.39 2.54 0.16
C PHE A 87 2.63 3.59 1.25
N ALA A 88 2.30 4.85 1.02
CA ALA A 88 2.49 5.91 2.03
C ALA A 88 1.71 5.64 3.32
N LEU A 89 0.49 5.12 3.21
CA LEU A 89 -0.35 4.79 4.36
C LEU A 89 0.24 3.65 5.19
N SER A 90 0.76 2.59 4.57
CA SER A 90 1.35 1.44 5.28
C SER A 90 2.61 1.77 6.08
N PHE A 91 3.33 2.84 5.69
CA PHE A 91 4.55 3.30 6.38
C PHE A 91 4.35 4.61 7.13
N SER A 92 3.12 5.10 7.24
CA SER A 92 2.81 6.36 7.91
C SER A 92 3.35 6.36 9.34
N ASP A 93 3.15 5.29 10.10
CA ASP A 93 3.64 5.16 11.48
C ASP A 93 5.17 5.24 11.62
N LEU A 94 5.91 4.79 10.61
CA LEU A 94 7.38 4.81 10.59
C LEU A 94 7.96 6.13 10.10
N THR A 95 7.17 6.89 9.33
CA THR A 95 7.59 8.13 8.69
C THR A 95 6.90 9.37 9.28
N ARG A 96 6.00 9.18 10.25
CA ARG A 96 5.33 10.26 10.99
C ARG A 96 6.39 11.15 11.67
N PRO A 97 6.43 12.46 11.35
CA PRO A 97 7.30 13.41 12.04
C PRO A 97 7.11 13.32 13.56
N ALA A 98 8.24 13.30 14.29
CA ALA A 98 8.20 13.45 15.73
C ALA A 98 7.67 14.84 16.12
N HIS A 99 7.20 15.02 17.36
CA HIS A 99 6.66 16.32 17.80
C HIS A 99 7.62 17.51 17.61
N GLY A 100 8.94 17.27 17.68
CA GLY A 100 9.98 18.28 17.43
C GLY A 100 10.18 18.62 15.95
N GLU A 101 9.57 17.86 15.05
CA GLU A 101 9.65 17.96 13.59
C GLU A 101 8.30 18.39 12.98
N CYS A 102 7.34 18.78 13.83
CA CYS A 102 6.04 19.27 13.40
C CYS A 102 6.19 20.55 12.55
N SER A 103 5.85 20.44 11.27
CA SER A 103 5.82 21.54 10.30
C SER A 103 4.38 21.83 9.86
N ALA A 104 4.20 22.78 8.93
CA ALA A 104 2.89 23.08 8.34
C ALA A 104 2.26 21.86 7.64
N ASP A 105 3.08 20.90 7.20
CA ASP A 105 2.66 19.68 6.49
C ASP A 105 2.60 18.46 7.43
N CYS A 106 2.58 18.67 8.75
CA CYS A 106 2.50 17.59 9.73
C CYS A 106 1.16 16.83 9.64
N TRP A 107 1.21 15.52 9.86
CA TRP A 107 0.04 14.62 9.85
C TRP A 107 -1.10 15.09 10.76
N CYS A 108 -0.80 15.78 11.87
CA CYS A 108 -1.81 16.32 12.79
C CYS A 108 -2.69 17.42 12.18
N HIS A 109 -2.41 17.85 10.95
CA HIS A 109 -3.20 18.83 10.19
C HIS A 109 -4.15 18.19 9.17
N ASN A 110 -4.07 16.88 8.89
CA ASN A 110 -4.90 16.27 7.85
C ASN A 110 -6.36 16.06 8.32
N SER A 111 -6.59 15.89 9.62
CA SER A 111 -7.94 15.71 10.19
C SER A 111 -8.05 16.10 11.67
N VAL A 112 -9.29 16.23 12.16
CA VAL A 112 -9.58 16.46 13.58
C VAL A 112 -9.13 15.28 14.44
N GLU A 113 -9.29 14.05 13.94
CA GLU A 113 -8.91 12.83 14.66
C GLU A 113 -7.40 12.77 14.88
N GLU A 114 -6.61 13.06 13.85
CA GLU A 114 -5.15 13.13 13.94
C GLU A 114 -4.68 14.28 14.86
N ALA A 115 -5.36 15.43 14.83
CA ALA A 115 -5.05 16.54 15.74
C ALA A 115 -5.23 16.13 17.22
N LEU A 116 -6.29 15.37 17.52
CA LEU A 116 -6.56 14.85 18.87
C LEU A 116 -5.53 13.78 19.29
N ALA A 117 -5.17 12.87 18.39
CA ALA A 117 -4.15 11.85 18.64
C ALA A 117 -2.79 12.50 18.96
N CYS A 118 -2.37 13.51 18.18
CA CYS A 118 -1.15 14.27 18.41
C CYS A 118 -1.18 14.98 19.78
N ALA A 119 -2.31 15.58 20.16
CA ALA A 119 -2.46 16.22 21.46
C ALA A 119 -2.37 15.23 22.63
N ALA A 120 -2.86 13.99 22.45
CA ALA A 120 -2.80 12.95 23.46
C ALA A 120 -1.35 12.50 23.74
N GLU A 121 -0.53 12.33 22.71
CA GLU A 121 0.89 11.97 22.82
C GLU A 121 1.74 13.05 23.55
N ARG A 122 1.28 14.31 23.55
CA ARG A 122 1.95 15.44 24.23
C ARG A 122 1.67 15.54 25.73
N SER A 123 0.76 14.73 26.27
CA SER A 123 0.42 14.79 27.70
C SER A 123 1.51 14.15 28.56
N PRO A 124 2.00 14.82 29.62
CA PRO A 124 3.21 14.42 30.35
C PRO A 124 3.07 13.18 31.26
N GLY A 125 2.13 12.29 30.99
CA GLY A 125 1.86 11.07 31.79
C GLY A 125 2.18 9.75 31.08
N GLY A 126 2.75 9.77 29.87
CA GLY A 126 2.83 8.59 29.01
C GLY A 126 4.05 7.67 29.19
N HIS A 127 5.16 8.14 29.77
CA HIS A 127 6.38 7.34 29.94
C HIS A 127 7.02 7.57 31.32
N ALA A 128 6.73 6.66 32.24
CA ALA A 128 7.57 6.30 33.38
C ALA A 128 7.56 4.78 33.52
#